data_AF-A0A496UQN9-F1
#
_entry.id   AF-A0A496UQN9-F1
#
_cell.length_a   1.000
_cell.length_b   1.000
_cell.length_c   1.000
_cell.angle_alpha   90.00
_cell.angle_beta   90.00
_cell.angle_gamma   90.00
#
_symmetry.space_group_name_H-M   'P 1'
#
loop_
_entity.id
_entity.type
_entity.pdbx_description
1 polymer ?
#
loop_
_entity_poly.entity_id
_entity_poly.type
_entity_poly.pdbx_seq_one_letter_code
_entity_poly.pdbx_strand_id
1 'polypeptide(L)'
;MSTQNHHKAIIIGSGPAGYTAGLYLGRANIPNLLFEGEQPGGQLTITTDVENYPAFPEGIMGPELMDKFKAQAARFGTEIRSETVKSVDCGSHPFKIVTGKGEYTADA
;
A
#
# COMPACT_ATOMS: atom_id res chain seq x y z
N MET A 1 -6.25 27.34 2.48
CA MET A 1 -6.72 26.17 1.71
C MET A 1 -6.30 24.93 2.49
N SER A 2 -7.19 24.34 3.27
CA SER A 2 -6.89 23.13 4.05
C SER A 2 -6.83 21.95 3.09
N THR A 3 -5.62 21.52 2.72
CA THR A 3 -5.44 20.32 1.89
C THR A 3 -5.99 19.11 2.63
N GLN A 4 -6.97 18.44 2.02
CA GLN A 4 -7.62 17.22 2.52
C GLN A 4 -6.62 16.04 2.47
N ASN A 5 -5.64 16.01 3.36
CA ASN A 5 -4.74 14.85 3.54
C ASN A 5 -5.29 13.87 4.58
N HIS A 6 -6.61 13.79 4.70
CA HIS A 6 -7.31 12.90 5.61
C HIS A 6 -7.88 11.71 4.83
N HIS A 7 -7.62 10.49 5.29
CA HIS A 7 -8.09 9.25 4.67
C HIS A 7 -8.77 8.36 5.71
N LYS A 8 -9.76 7.55 5.30
CA LYS A 8 -10.38 6.60 6.24
C LYS A 8 -9.41 5.50 6.67
N ALA A 9 -8.51 5.10 5.78
CA ALA A 9 -7.46 4.16 6.09
C ALA A 9 -6.16 4.54 5.39
N ILE A 10 -5.03 4.44 6.09
CA ILE A 10 -3.70 4.56 5.51
C ILE A 10 -2.92 3.25 5.69
N ILE A 11 -2.40 2.73 4.56
CA ILE A 11 -1.58 1.53 4.52
C ILE A 11 -0.12 1.95 4.32
N ILE A 12 0.76 1.48 5.20
CA ILE A 12 2.19 1.78 5.13
C ILE A 12 2.93 0.52 4.69
N GLY A 13 3.40 0.52 3.45
CA GLY A 13 4.12 -0.59 2.83
C GLY A 13 3.38 -1.18 1.63
N SER A 14 4.16 -1.55 0.60
CA SER A 14 3.69 -2.02 -0.70
C SER A 14 4.04 -3.48 -1.00
N GLY A 15 4.23 -4.32 0.03
CA GLY A 15 4.36 -5.76 -0.18
C GLY A 15 3.00 -6.43 -0.48
N PRO A 16 2.97 -7.77 -0.55
CA PRO A 16 1.72 -8.53 -0.70
C PRO A 16 0.65 -8.16 0.33
N ALA A 17 1.05 -7.94 1.58
CA ALA A 17 0.15 -7.56 2.66
C ALA A 17 -0.51 -6.19 2.41
N GLY A 18 0.28 -5.19 2.02
CA GLY A 18 -0.22 -3.83 1.78
C GLY A 18 -1.18 -3.77 0.61
N TYR A 19 -0.80 -4.35 -0.54
CA TYR A 19 -1.69 -4.40 -1.70
C TYR A 19 -2.96 -5.21 -1.46
N THR A 20 -2.88 -6.31 -0.69
CA THR A 20 -4.07 -7.06 -0.31
C THR A 20 -4.98 -6.24 0.60
N ALA A 21 -4.44 -5.51 1.58
CA ALA A 21 -5.23 -4.61 2.42
C ALA A 21 -5.94 -3.54 1.58
N GLY A 22 -5.22 -2.89 0.65
CA GLY A 22 -5.78 -1.90 -0.26
C GLY A 22 -6.87 -2.46 -1.15
N LEU A 23 -6.64 -3.65 -1.72
CA LEU A 23 -7.64 -4.39 -2.50
C LEU A 23 -8.93 -4.59 -1.70
N TYR A 24 -8.86 -5.08 -0.46
CA TYR A 24 -10.06 -5.36 0.32
C TYR A 24 -10.77 -4.07 0.79
N LEU A 25 -10.03 -3.03 1.18
CA LEU A 25 -10.61 -1.73 1.53
C LEU A 25 -11.29 -1.08 0.31
N GLY A 26 -10.64 -1.12 -0.85
CA GLY A 26 -11.19 -0.63 -2.12
C GLY A 26 -12.47 -1.38 -2.51
N ARG A 27 -12.49 -2.71 -2.38
CA ARG A 27 -13.70 -3.52 -2.60
C ARG A 27 -14.85 -3.19 -1.64
N ALA A 28 -14.54 -2.75 -0.43
CA ALA A 28 -15.51 -2.28 0.55
C ALA A 28 -15.94 -0.82 0.34
N ASN A 29 -15.48 -0.16 -0.74
CA ASN A 29 -15.67 1.27 -0.99
C ASN A 29 -15.18 2.17 0.16
N ILE A 30 -14.11 1.75 0.86
CA ILE A 30 -13.47 2.55 1.90
C ILE A 30 -12.31 3.32 1.23
N PRO A 31 -12.38 4.67 1.15
CA PRO A 31 -11.30 5.47 0.59
C PRO A 31 -10.01 5.25 1.40
N ASN A 32 -8.96 4.82 0.73
CA ASN A 32 -7.71 4.46 1.37
C ASN A 32 -6.49 4.91 0.54
N LEU A 33 -5.40 5.16 1.24
CA LEU A 33 -4.12 5.56 0.69
C LEU A 33 -3.03 4.56 1.10
N LEU A 34 -2.25 4.08 0.15
CA LEU A 34 -1.10 3.22 0.35
C LEU A 34 0.20 3.98 0.05
N PHE A 35 1.10 4.03 1.03
CA PHE A 35 2.46 4.52 0.84
C PHE A 35 3.41 3.38 0.49
N GLU A 36 4.10 3.50 -0.63
CA GLU A 36 4.92 2.41 -1.15
C GLU A 36 6.20 2.16 -0.35
N GLY A 37 6.74 3.21 0.29
CA GLY A 37 8.03 3.16 0.97
C GLY A 37 9.22 3.15 0.01
N GLU A 38 10.40 2.85 0.56
CA GLU A 38 11.67 2.91 -0.18
C GLU A 38 11.83 1.79 -1.21
N GLN A 39 11.17 0.65 -0.98
CA GLN A 39 11.18 -0.50 -1.88
C GLN A 39 9.74 -0.82 -2.31
N PRO A 40 9.22 -0.15 -3.35
CA PRO A 40 7.93 -0.48 -3.95
C PRO A 40 7.84 -1.97 -4.31
N GLY A 41 6.77 -2.64 -3.90
CA GLY A 41 6.59 -4.10 -4.09
C GLY A 41 7.22 -4.96 -2.98
N GLY A 42 8.03 -4.37 -2.09
CA GLY A 42 8.70 -5.11 -1.01
C GLY A 42 9.69 -6.16 -1.53
N GLN A 43 10.03 -7.15 -0.68
CA GLN A 43 11.12 -8.08 -0.94
C GLN A 43 10.92 -9.00 -2.16
N LEU A 44 9.69 -9.17 -2.65
CA LEU A 44 9.47 -9.97 -3.86
C LEU A 44 10.02 -9.29 -5.11
N THR A 45 10.38 -8.01 -5.08
CA THR A 45 11.00 -7.35 -6.23
C THR A 45 12.48 -7.67 -6.41
N ILE A 46 13.12 -8.30 -5.41
CA ILE A 46 14.55 -8.67 -5.44
C ILE A 46 14.78 -10.16 -5.64
N THR A 47 13.71 -10.96 -5.78
CA THR A 47 13.80 -12.37 -6.17
C THR A 47 13.38 -12.55 -7.61
N THR A 48 13.96 -13.52 -8.32
CA THR A 48 13.55 -13.86 -9.68
C THR A 48 12.28 -14.69 -9.63
N ASP A 49 12.36 -15.92 -9.14
CA ASP A 49 11.30 -16.91 -9.29
C ASP A 49 10.53 -17.13 -7.98
N VAL A 50 9.21 -17.13 -8.08
CA VAL A 50 8.28 -17.42 -6.99
C VAL A 50 7.45 -18.63 -7.38
N GLU A 51 7.80 -19.78 -6.80
CA GLU A 51 7.24 -21.10 -7.13
C GLU A 51 6.15 -21.56 -6.14
N ASN A 52 5.97 -20.81 -5.05
CA ASN A 52 5.17 -21.23 -3.90
C ASN A 52 4.03 -20.28 -3.56
N TYR A 53 3.76 -19.27 -4.41
CA TYR A 53 2.56 -18.46 -4.28
C TYR A 53 1.40 -19.16 -5.01
N PRO A 54 0.26 -19.45 -4.33
CA PRO A 54 -0.84 -20.18 -4.95
C PRO A 54 -1.37 -19.53 -6.22
N ALA A 55 -1.96 -20.35 -7.10
CA ALA A 55 -2.53 -19.97 -8.41
C ALA A 55 -1.52 -19.68 -9.53
N PHE A 56 -0.23 -19.96 -9.32
CA PHE A 56 0.81 -19.91 -10.36
C PHE A 56 1.51 -21.29 -10.48
N PRO A 57 0.90 -22.28 -11.17
CA PRO A 57 1.46 -23.63 -11.29
C PRO A 57 2.83 -23.71 -11.97
N GLU A 58 3.13 -22.77 -12.86
CA GLU A 58 4.41 -22.63 -13.57
C GLU A 58 5.37 -21.62 -12.89
N GLY A 59 5.04 -21.18 -11.67
CA GLY A 59 5.74 -20.10 -11.00
C GLY A 59 5.43 -18.73 -11.62
N ILE A 60 5.99 -17.68 -11.03
CA ILE A 60 5.89 -16.30 -11.53
C ILE A 60 7.12 -15.49 -11.11
N MET A 61 7.50 -14.50 -11.91
CA MET A 61 8.55 -13.58 -11.50
C MET A 61 8.11 -12.72 -10.32
N GLY A 62 8.98 -12.53 -9.32
CA GLY A 62 8.70 -11.73 -8.14
C GLY A 62 8.22 -10.29 -8.44
N PRO A 63 8.93 -9.52 -9.30
CA PRO A 63 8.46 -8.22 -9.77
C PRO A 63 7.10 -8.28 -10.48
N GLU A 64 6.88 -9.29 -11.33
CA GLU A 64 5.61 -9.44 -12.07
C GLU A 64 4.44 -9.68 -11.10
N LEU A 65 4.63 -10.51 -10.07
CA LEU A 65 3.63 -10.76 -9.04
C LEU A 65 3.26 -9.45 -8.31
N MET A 66 4.23 -8.60 -7.99
CA MET A 66 3.98 -7.32 -7.31
C MET A 66 3.27 -6.32 -8.21
N ASP A 67 3.60 -6.27 -9.50
CA ASP A 67 2.89 -5.44 -10.48
C ASP A 67 1.42 -5.86 -10.61
N LYS A 68 1.14 -7.19 -10.61
CA LYS A 68 -0.23 -7.70 -10.60
C LYS A 68 -0.99 -7.27 -9.34
N PHE A 69 -0.38 -7.36 -8.16
CA PHE A 69 -1.02 -6.91 -6.92
C PHE A 69 -1.27 -5.41 -6.89
N LYS A 70 -0.29 -4.60 -7.30
CA LYS A 70 -0.43 -3.15 -7.42
C LYS A 70 -1.58 -2.77 -8.35
N ALA A 71 -1.61 -3.37 -9.53
CA ALA A 71 -2.67 -3.12 -10.52
C ALA A 71 -4.05 -3.54 -9.99
N GLN A 72 -4.14 -4.66 -9.28
CA GLN A 72 -5.39 -5.11 -8.69
C GLN A 72 -5.89 -4.16 -7.59
N ALA A 73 -5.01 -3.73 -6.69
CA ALA A 73 -5.37 -2.76 -5.64
C ALA A 73 -5.82 -1.41 -6.23
N ALA A 74 -5.07 -0.87 -7.18
CA ALA A 74 -5.39 0.39 -7.87
C ALA A 74 -6.72 0.30 -8.64
N ARG A 75 -7.00 -0.83 -9.30
CA ARG A 75 -8.28 -1.06 -10.00
C ARG A 75 -9.50 -0.96 -9.08
N PHE A 76 -9.37 -1.29 -7.80
CA PHE A 76 -10.44 -1.17 -6.80
C PHE A 76 -10.40 0.15 -6.03
N GLY A 77 -9.63 1.14 -6.48
CA GLY A 77 -9.65 2.50 -5.92
C GLY A 77 -8.68 2.75 -4.77
N THR A 78 -7.70 1.86 -4.54
CA THR A 78 -6.56 2.16 -3.66
C THR A 78 -5.76 3.31 -4.27
N GLU A 79 -5.64 4.43 -3.58
CA GLU A 79 -4.70 5.48 -3.96
C GLU A 79 -3.29 5.03 -3.57
N ILE A 80 -2.31 5.10 -4.48
CA ILE A 80 -0.95 4.63 -4.23
C ILE A 80 0.02 5.79 -4.43
N ARG A 81 0.82 6.07 -3.40
CA ARG A 81 1.84 7.13 -3.43
C ARG A 81 3.23 6.56 -3.20
N SER A 82 4.15 6.91 -4.10
CA SER A 82 5.58 6.68 -3.93
C SER A 82 6.16 7.69 -2.94
N GLU A 83 5.90 7.45 -1.66
CA GLU A 83 6.42 8.18 -0.52
C GLU A 83 6.80 7.21 0.60
N THR A 84 7.77 7.62 1.41
CA THR A 84 8.19 6.90 2.61
C THR A 84 7.66 7.63 3.84
N VAL A 85 6.96 6.90 4.69
CA VAL A 85 6.53 7.39 6.01
C VAL A 85 7.76 7.48 6.92
N LYS A 86 7.92 8.63 7.58
CA LYS A 86 9.01 8.90 8.51
C LYS A 86 8.59 8.70 9.96
N SER A 87 7.35 9.03 10.30
CA SER A 87 6.81 8.87 11.65
C SER A 87 5.30 8.69 11.64
N VAL A 88 4.81 8.05 12.71
CA VAL A 88 3.39 7.88 12.98
C VAL A 88 3.13 8.21 14.45
N ASP A 89 2.09 8.98 14.73
CA ASP A 89 1.55 9.20 16.07
C ASP A 89 0.24 8.44 16.22
N CYS A 90 0.28 7.37 17.01
CA CYS A 90 -0.87 6.53 17.36
C CYS A 90 -1.45 6.86 18.75
N GLY A 91 -0.94 7.88 19.43
CA GLY A 91 -1.39 8.27 20.78
C GLY A 91 -2.64 9.14 20.79
N SER A 92 -3.04 9.65 19.61
CA SER A 92 -4.23 10.47 19.43
C SER A 92 -4.98 10.10 18.15
N HIS A 93 -6.29 10.34 18.14
CA HIS A 93 -7.14 10.15 16.96
C HIS A 93 -7.60 11.50 16.39
N PRO A 94 -7.65 11.65 15.05
CA PRO A 94 -7.16 10.70 14.03
C PRO A 94 -5.64 10.51 14.11
N PHE A 95 -5.16 9.33 13.71
CA PHE A 95 -3.72 9.04 13.68
C PHE A 95 -3.02 10.03 12.76
N LYS A 96 -1.81 10.45 13.12
CA LYS A 96 -1.01 11.37 12.29
C LYS A 96 0.14 10.63 11.66
N ILE A 97 0.29 10.79 10.35
CA ILE A 97 1.33 10.16 9.55
C ILE A 97 2.13 11.26 8.87
N VAL A 98 3.46 11.22 8.98
CA VAL A 98 4.34 12.23 8.38
C VAL A 98 5.23 11.57 7.32
N THR A 99 5.29 12.16 6.13
CA THR A 99 6.22 11.77 5.06
C THR A 99 7.23 12.88 4.79
N GLY A 100 8.15 12.65 3.85
CA GLY A 100 9.01 13.72 3.35
C GLY A 100 8.29 14.83 2.57
N LYS A 101 7.05 14.60 2.13
CA LYS A 101 6.29 15.53 1.27
C LYS A 101 5.11 16.21 1.98
N GLY A 102 4.69 15.71 3.14
CA GLY A 102 3.63 16.34 3.91
C GLY A 102 3.15 15.54 5.11
N GLU A 103 2.10 16.07 5.74
CA GLU A 103 1.40 15.44 6.86
C GLU A 103 0.03 14.93 6.42
N TYR A 104 -0.35 13.79 7.00
CA TYR A 104 -1.56 13.05 6.71
C TYR A 104 -2.25 12.64 7.99
N THR A 105 -3.55 12.40 7.91
CA THR A 105 -4.33 11.86 9.02
C THR A 105 -5.16 10.66 8.60
N ALA A 106 -5.36 9.72 9.50
CA ALA A 106 -6.15 8.52 9.24
C ALA A 106 -7.09 8.16 10.39
N ASP A 107 -8.27 7.63 10.08
CA ASP A 107 -9.13 6.99 11.07
C ASP A 107 -8.57 5.62 11.48
N ALA A 108 -7.91 4.92 10.53
CA ALA A 108 -7.31 3.60 10.68
C ALA A 108 -5.96 3.48 9.96
#